data_AF-A0A6H2NR95-F1
#
_entry.id   AF-A0A6H2NR95-F1
#
_cell.length_a   1.000
_cell.length_b   1.000
_cell.length_c   1.000
_cell.angle_alpha   90.00
_cell.angle_beta   90.00
_cell.angle_gamma   90.00
#
_symmetry.space_group_name_H-M   'P 1'
#
loop_
_entity.id
_entity.type
_entity.pdbx_description
1 polymer ?
#
loop_
_entity_poly.entity_id
_entity_poly.type
_entity_poly.pdbx_seq_one_letter_code
_entity_poly.pdbx_strand_id
1 'polypeptide(L)'
;MADLWPNYDNLWRSTLHWQPSPHQEAAFGQLYQALLVANQQVNLTRLTTPDDFWEKHLWDSLQGVAPWLVTAADEVGPLKVIDIGTGGGFPGLPLALVFPHWRVTLIDATRKKIAAIDAMVQSLGIANVGLLADRAEHLGHQLSHREAYDLAVIRAVGGVNTCAEYALPLLKRGGQAILYRGQWTPDDEASLTAILPRLGGKLSTVRAMTTPLSGGVRHNVDILKVEPTPESYPRLPGMPAKLPLA
;
A
#
# COMPACT_ATOMS: atom_id res chain seq x y z
N MET A 1 -29.18 6.53 10.42
CA MET A 1 -28.07 7.36 9.91
C MET A 1 -27.33 6.59 8.81
N ALA A 2 -28.01 6.35 7.68
CA ALA A 2 -27.50 5.50 6.60
C ALA A 2 -27.14 6.26 5.30
N ASP A 3 -27.24 7.59 5.27
CA ASP A 3 -27.22 8.37 4.02
C ASP A 3 -26.00 9.29 3.85
N LEU A 4 -24.78 8.78 3.99
CA LEU A 4 -23.57 9.56 3.66
C LEU A 4 -22.52 8.81 2.83
N TRP A 5 -22.74 7.54 2.51
CA TRP A 5 -21.84 6.75 1.67
C TRP A 5 -22.48 6.56 0.29
N PRO A 6 -21.96 7.20 -0.78
CA PRO A 6 -22.56 7.06 -2.11
C PRO A 6 -22.41 5.64 -2.66
N ASN A 7 -23.32 5.24 -3.55
CA ASN A 7 -23.22 3.96 -4.24
C ASN A 7 -22.23 4.07 -5.42
N TYR A 8 -21.18 3.25 -5.40
CA TYR A 8 -20.16 3.19 -6.45
C TYR A 8 -20.10 1.82 -7.17
N ASP A 9 -21.11 0.97 -7.03
CA ASP A 9 -21.14 -0.43 -7.51
C ASP A 9 -20.76 -0.56 -8.99
N ASN A 10 -21.30 0.32 -9.83
CA ASN A 10 -21.04 0.31 -11.26
C ASN A 10 -19.57 0.65 -11.58
N LEU A 11 -18.96 1.55 -10.80
CA LEU A 11 -17.57 1.95 -11.01
C LEU A 11 -16.60 0.86 -10.55
N TRP A 12 -16.90 0.16 -9.45
CA TRP A 12 -16.10 -0.99 -9.04
C TRP A 12 -16.04 -2.05 -10.16
N ARG A 13 -17.20 -2.45 -10.69
CA ARG A 13 -17.30 -3.47 -11.75
C ARG A 13 -16.64 -3.03 -13.05
N SER A 14 -16.84 -1.79 -13.47
CA SER A 14 -16.33 -1.32 -14.76
C SER A 14 -14.82 -1.06 -14.76
N THR A 15 -14.22 -0.80 -13.59
CA THR A 15 -12.80 -0.45 -13.48
C THR A 15 -11.92 -1.56 -12.91
N LEU A 16 -12.40 -2.33 -11.93
CA LEU A 16 -11.64 -3.40 -11.27
C LEU A 16 -12.17 -4.80 -11.57
N HIS A 17 -13.26 -4.92 -12.35
CA HIS A 17 -13.95 -6.20 -12.63
C HIS A 17 -14.34 -6.96 -11.35
N TRP A 18 -14.52 -6.21 -10.27
CA TRP A 18 -14.81 -6.70 -8.93
C TRP A 18 -15.81 -5.76 -8.26
N GLN A 19 -16.48 -6.22 -7.21
CA GLN A 19 -17.28 -5.36 -6.35
C GLN A 19 -17.19 -5.85 -4.90
N PRO A 20 -17.28 -4.94 -3.91
CA PRO A 20 -17.37 -5.33 -2.52
C PRO A 20 -18.66 -6.10 -2.23
N SER A 21 -18.58 -7.03 -1.29
CA SER A 21 -19.76 -7.60 -0.65
C SER A 21 -20.47 -6.53 0.20
N PRO A 22 -21.76 -6.71 0.57
CA PRO A 22 -22.46 -5.76 1.44
C PRO A 22 -21.74 -5.51 2.78
N HIS A 23 -21.04 -6.51 3.30
CA HIS A 23 -20.25 -6.38 4.52
C HIS A 23 -18.99 -5.51 4.31
N GLN A 24 -18.27 -5.71 3.20
CA GLN A 24 -17.11 -4.89 2.84
C GLN A 24 -17.51 -3.45 2.56
N GLU A 25 -18.63 -3.23 1.88
CA GLU A 25 -19.16 -1.88 1.61
C GLU A 25 -19.52 -1.14 2.91
N ALA A 26 -20.19 -1.83 3.86
CA ALA A 26 -20.45 -1.27 5.18
C ALA A 26 -19.15 -0.96 5.93
N ALA A 27 -18.14 -1.83 5.86
CA ALA A 27 -16.85 -1.61 6.49
C ALA A 27 -16.09 -0.42 5.88
N PHE A 28 -16.21 -0.19 4.57
CA PHE A 28 -15.67 1.01 3.91
C PHE A 28 -16.31 2.30 4.42
N GLY A 29 -17.64 2.31 4.56
CA GLY A 29 -18.35 3.43 5.16
C GLY A 29 -17.93 3.69 6.62
N GLN A 30 -17.72 2.64 7.41
CA GLN A 30 -17.21 2.77 8.78
C GLN A 30 -15.77 3.28 8.83
N LEU A 31 -14.89 2.79 7.94
CA LEU A 31 -13.51 3.27 7.80
C LEU A 31 -13.46 4.75 7.44
N TYR A 32 -14.34 5.20 6.54
CA TYR A 32 -14.47 6.62 6.20
C TYR A 32 -14.79 7.48 7.43
N GLN A 33 -15.80 7.07 8.22
CA GLN A 33 -16.17 7.80 9.43
C GLN A 33 -15.04 7.79 10.47
N ALA A 34 -14.39 6.65 10.69
CA ALA A 34 -13.26 6.52 11.60
C ALA A 34 -12.09 7.42 11.17
N LEU A 35 -11.80 7.49 9.86
CA LEU A 35 -10.78 8.38 9.32
C LEU A 35 -11.12 9.85 9.59
N LEU A 36 -12.36 10.29 9.36
CA LEU A 36 -12.76 11.68 9.61
C LEU A 36 -12.57 12.07 11.09
N VAL A 37 -12.95 11.18 12.01
CA VAL A 37 -12.75 11.38 13.46
C VAL A 37 -11.26 11.46 13.79
N ALA A 38 -10.45 10.51 13.31
CA ALA A 38 -9.01 10.50 13.55
C ALA A 38 -8.32 11.73 12.95
N ASN A 39 -8.79 12.22 11.79
CA ASN A 39 -8.24 13.37 11.08
C ASN A 39 -8.43 14.70 11.85
N GLN A 40 -9.40 14.77 12.76
CA GLN A 40 -9.59 15.93 13.64
C GLN A 40 -8.47 16.05 14.68
N GLN A 41 -7.80 14.95 15.02
CA GLN A 41 -6.76 14.91 16.05
C GLN A 41 -5.35 14.92 15.46
N VAL A 42 -5.19 14.26 14.31
CA VAL A 42 -3.91 14.11 13.60
C VAL A 42 -4.18 14.40 12.13
N ASN A 43 -3.39 15.26 11.50
CA ASN A 43 -3.50 15.51 10.06
C ASN A 43 -3.06 14.27 9.25
N LEU A 44 -4.01 13.36 8.99
CA LEU A 44 -3.83 12.11 8.25
C LEU A 44 -4.02 12.33 6.75
N THR A 45 -5.01 13.13 6.37
CA THR A 45 -5.32 13.44 4.97
C THR A 45 -6.04 14.78 4.80
N ARG A 46 -5.94 15.34 3.60
CA ARG A 46 -6.76 16.49 3.15
C ARG A 46 -8.00 16.07 2.38
N LEU A 47 -8.15 14.77 2.12
CA LEU A 47 -9.19 14.18 1.28
C LEU A 47 -10.35 13.71 2.17
N THR A 48 -11.25 14.62 2.48
CA THR A 48 -12.31 14.42 3.49
C THR A 48 -13.72 14.35 2.91
N THR A 49 -13.87 14.45 1.58
CA THR A 49 -15.16 14.22 0.93
C THR A 49 -15.36 12.72 0.66
N PRO A 50 -16.61 12.22 0.56
CA PRO A 50 -16.86 10.82 0.24
C PRO A 50 -16.22 10.39 -1.08
N ASP A 51 -16.36 11.21 -2.13
CA ASP A 51 -15.80 10.94 -3.46
C ASP A 51 -14.27 10.92 -3.45
N ASP A 52 -13.64 11.86 -2.75
CA ASP A 52 -12.18 11.86 -2.60
C ASP A 52 -11.70 10.62 -1.84
N PHE A 53 -12.37 10.25 -0.75
CA PHE A 53 -12.01 9.07 0.00
C PHE A 53 -12.20 7.80 -0.83
N TRP A 54 -13.33 7.67 -1.52
CA TRP A 54 -13.59 6.51 -2.35
C TRP A 54 -12.57 6.39 -3.48
N GLU A 55 -12.37 7.43 -4.29
CA GLU A 55 -11.47 7.35 -5.45
C GLU A 55 -10.00 7.27 -5.02
N LYS A 56 -9.55 8.19 -4.16
CA LYS A 56 -8.12 8.42 -3.90
C LYS A 56 -7.61 7.64 -2.69
N HIS A 57 -8.48 7.11 -1.84
CA HIS A 57 -8.10 6.23 -0.75
C HIS A 57 -8.51 4.78 -0.97
N LEU A 58 -9.77 4.46 -1.25
CA LEU A 58 -10.19 3.06 -1.43
C LEU A 58 -9.77 2.50 -2.79
N TRP A 59 -10.31 3.07 -3.87
CA TRP A 59 -10.11 2.57 -5.22
C TRP A 59 -8.64 2.60 -5.61
N ASP A 60 -7.94 3.71 -5.34
CA ASP A 60 -6.50 3.85 -5.61
C ASP A 60 -5.66 2.81 -4.85
N SER A 61 -6.10 2.35 -3.67
CA SER A 61 -5.43 1.27 -2.93
C SER A 61 -5.69 -0.09 -3.56
N LEU A 62 -6.94 -0.39 -3.86
CA LEU A 62 -7.39 -1.69 -4.35
C LEU A 62 -6.96 -1.97 -5.80
N GLN A 63 -6.84 -0.94 -6.64
CA GLN A 63 -6.39 -1.11 -8.01
C GLN A 63 -4.97 -1.69 -8.14
N GLY A 64 -4.11 -1.43 -7.16
CA GLY A 64 -2.78 -2.04 -7.09
C GLY A 64 -2.85 -3.56 -7.02
N VAL A 65 -3.85 -4.10 -6.31
CA VAL A 65 -4.04 -5.54 -6.10
C VAL A 65 -5.20 -6.12 -6.93
N ALA A 66 -5.62 -5.44 -8.00
CA ALA A 66 -6.70 -5.92 -8.86
C ALA A 66 -6.58 -7.39 -9.32
N PRO A 67 -5.37 -7.94 -9.62
CA PRO A 67 -5.23 -9.35 -9.95
C PRO A 67 -5.75 -10.31 -8.86
N TRP A 68 -5.59 -9.95 -7.58
CA TRP A 68 -6.08 -10.75 -6.45
C TRP A 68 -7.57 -10.58 -6.19
N LEU A 69 -8.19 -9.47 -6.62
CA LEU A 69 -9.62 -9.23 -6.45
C LEU A 69 -10.49 -10.17 -7.30
N VAL A 70 -10.01 -10.51 -8.50
CA VAL A 70 -10.74 -11.34 -9.47
C VAL A 70 -10.35 -12.81 -9.41
N THR A 71 -9.31 -13.15 -8.63
CA THR A 71 -8.90 -14.53 -8.37
C THR A 71 -9.88 -15.15 -7.38
N ALA A 72 -10.28 -16.41 -7.59
CA ALA A 72 -11.19 -17.09 -6.68
C ALA A 72 -10.61 -17.10 -5.25
N ALA A 73 -11.46 -16.87 -4.24
CA ALA A 73 -10.99 -16.75 -2.85
C ALA A 73 -10.20 -17.97 -2.37
N ASP A 74 -10.54 -19.16 -2.87
CA ASP A 74 -9.86 -20.42 -2.55
C ASP A 74 -8.49 -20.57 -3.22
N GLU A 75 -8.20 -19.76 -4.25
CA GLU A 75 -6.91 -19.71 -4.96
C GLU A 75 -5.99 -18.62 -4.40
N VAL A 76 -6.54 -17.61 -3.71
CA VAL A 76 -5.76 -16.59 -3.02
C VAL A 76 -5.32 -17.12 -1.65
N GLY A 77 -4.13 -17.72 -1.62
CA GLY A 77 -3.49 -18.10 -0.35
C GLY A 77 -3.27 -16.91 0.59
N PRO A 78 -3.08 -17.16 1.90
CA PRO A 78 -2.78 -16.11 2.86
C PRO A 78 -1.45 -15.43 2.51
N LEU A 79 -1.46 -14.11 2.36
CA LEU A 79 -0.27 -13.29 2.15
C LEU A 79 0.10 -12.52 3.41
N LYS A 80 1.40 -12.40 3.67
CA LYS A 80 1.97 -11.45 4.62
C LYS A 80 2.36 -10.19 3.86
N VAL A 81 1.64 -9.11 4.13
CA VAL A 81 1.74 -7.83 3.43
C VAL A 81 2.38 -6.78 4.33
N ILE A 82 3.22 -5.91 3.77
CA ILE A 82 3.71 -4.71 4.45
C ILE A 82 3.34 -3.45 3.67
N ASP A 83 2.72 -2.49 4.34
CA ASP A 83 2.40 -1.16 3.84
C ASP A 83 3.41 -0.15 4.39
N ILE A 84 4.31 0.31 3.52
CA ILE A 84 5.44 1.17 3.88
C ILE A 84 5.04 2.63 3.75
N GLY A 85 5.10 3.34 4.88
CA GLY A 85 4.67 4.74 4.95
C GLY A 85 3.15 4.86 4.84
N THR A 86 2.45 4.01 5.59
CA THR A 86 0.99 3.84 5.53
C THR A 86 0.21 5.15 5.74
N GLY A 87 0.79 6.14 6.42
CA GLY A 87 0.19 7.46 6.60
C GLY A 87 -1.13 7.41 7.36
N GLY A 88 -2.25 7.50 6.63
CA GLY A 88 -3.61 7.37 7.16
C GLY A 88 -4.12 5.93 7.22
N GLY A 89 -3.26 4.93 6.95
CA GLY A 89 -3.64 3.52 6.87
C GLY A 89 -3.83 3.04 5.43
N PHE A 90 -3.25 3.69 4.43
CA PHE A 90 -3.52 3.39 3.03
C PHE A 90 -2.23 3.18 2.22
N PRO A 91 -2.13 2.10 1.43
CA PRO A 91 -3.23 1.22 1.00
C PRO A 91 -3.64 0.08 1.96
N GLY A 92 -2.96 -0.11 3.09
CA GLY A 92 -3.08 -1.35 3.86
C GLY A 92 -4.41 -1.63 4.56
N LEU A 93 -5.16 -0.63 5.05
CA LEU A 93 -6.48 -0.85 5.66
C LEU A 93 -7.53 -1.35 4.64
N PRO A 94 -7.66 -0.74 3.44
CA PRO A 94 -8.47 -1.34 2.38
C PRO A 94 -8.11 -2.79 2.06
N LEU A 95 -6.81 -3.11 2.00
CA LEU A 95 -6.35 -4.48 1.77
C LEU A 95 -6.79 -5.42 2.89
N ALA A 96 -6.64 -5.00 4.15
CA ALA A 96 -7.03 -5.80 5.31
C ALA A 96 -8.54 -6.10 5.34
N LEU A 97 -9.38 -5.12 4.95
CA LEU A 97 -10.83 -5.27 4.87
C LEU A 97 -11.26 -6.20 3.73
N VAL A 98 -10.60 -6.12 2.57
CA VAL A 98 -10.96 -6.95 1.42
C VAL A 98 -10.41 -8.37 1.54
N PHE A 99 -9.22 -8.53 2.11
CA PHE A 99 -8.54 -9.82 2.27
C PHE A 99 -8.35 -10.16 3.76
N PRO A 100 -9.40 -10.61 4.46
CA PRO A 100 -9.33 -10.91 5.90
C PRO A 100 -8.36 -12.05 6.26
N HIS A 101 -7.99 -12.88 5.28
CA HIS A 101 -7.01 -13.96 5.41
C HIS A 101 -5.56 -13.49 5.23
N TRP A 102 -5.33 -12.26 4.76
CA TRP A 102 -3.99 -11.67 4.70
C TRP A 102 -3.59 -11.11 6.06
N ARG A 103 -2.28 -11.11 6.35
CA ARG A 103 -1.70 -10.43 7.51
C ARG A 103 -1.05 -9.15 7.05
N VAL A 104 -1.63 -8.01 7.38
CA VAL A 104 -1.17 -6.70 6.88
C VAL A 104 -0.42 -5.96 7.97
N THR A 105 0.87 -5.69 7.76
CA THR A 105 1.68 -4.85 8.66
C THR A 105 1.71 -3.42 8.13
N LEU A 106 1.20 -2.45 8.88
CA LEU A 106 1.23 -1.04 8.52
C LEU A 106 2.35 -0.34 9.26
N ILE A 107 3.24 0.34 8.52
CA ILE A 107 4.40 1.02 9.10
C ILE A 107 4.44 2.50 8.73
N ASP A 108 4.78 3.35 9.70
CA ASP A 108 5.05 4.78 9.49
C ASP A 108 6.05 5.25 10.55
N ALA A 109 6.97 6.12 10.17
CA ALA A 109 7.94 6.69 11.10
C ALA A 109 7.27 7.60 12.16
N THR A 110 6.04 8.04 11.90
CA THR A 110 5.29 8.99 12.73
C THR A 110 4.42 8.24 13.75
N ARG A 111 4.93 8.08 14.97
CA ARG A 111 4.21 7.40 16.07
C ARG A 111 2.77 7.89 16.30
N LYS A 112 2.52 9.20 16.18
CA LYS A 112 1.16 9.77 16.32
C LYS A 112 0.19 9.28 15.25
N LYS A 113 0.66 9.06 14.01
CA LYS A 113 -0.19 8.50 12.94
C LYS A 113 -0.51 7.04 13.22
N ILE A 114 0.48 6.25 13.62
CA ILE A 114 0.27 4.85 14.00
C ILE A 114 -0.71 4.73 15.18
N ALA A 115 -0.62 5.59 16.20
CA ALA A 115 -1.58 5.61 17.30
C ALA A 115 -3.02 5.96 16.84
N ALA A 116 -3.16 6.89 15.89
CA ALA A 116 -4.47 7.21 15.31
C ALA A 116 -5.04 6.02 14.50
N ILE A 117 -4.19 5.32 13.74
CA ILE A 117 -4.59 4.10 13.01
C ILE A 117 -4.95 2.98 13.98
N ASP A 118 -4.21 2.81 15.09
CA ASP A 118 -4.53 1.81 16.12
C ASP A 118 -5.94 2.00 16.68
N ALA A 119 -6.30 3.24 17.02
CA ALA A 119 -7.65 3.57 17.46
C ALA A 119 -8.71 3.24 16.39
N MET A 120 -8.44 3.53 15.11
CA MET A 120 -9.34 3.15 14.01
C MET A 120 -9.49 1.63 13.90
N VAL A 121 -8.38 0.89 13.85
CA VAL A 121 -8.34 -0.58 13.75
C VAL A 121 -9.11 -1.24 14.89
N GLN A 122 -8.89 -0.79 16.13
CA GLN A 122 -9.60 -1.29 17.31
C GLN A 122 -11.10 -1.01 17.25
N SER A 123 -11.49 0.22 16.88
CA SER A 123 -12.91 0.60 16.78
C SER A 123 -13.69 -0.17 15.71
N LEU A 124 -13.00 -0.59 14.64
CA LEU A 124 -13.57 -1.32 13.51
C LEU A 124 -13.45 -2.85 13.69
N GLY A 125 -12.74 -3.32 14.73
CA GLY A 125 -12.53 -4.74 14.98
C GLY A 125 -11.67 -5.45 13.94
N ILE A 126 -10.75 -4.74 13.28
CA ILE A 126 -9.90 -5.31 12.22
C ILE A 126 -8.78 -6.14 12.87
N ALA A 127 -8.93 -7.46 12.86
CA ALA A 127 -8.03 -8.36 13.60
C ALA A 127 -6.74 -8.74 12.86
N ASN A 128 -6.67 -8.54 11.54
CA ASN A 128 -5.58 -9.00 10.69
C ASN A 128 -4.52 -7.93 10.38
N VAL A 129 -4.47 -6.86 11.19
CA VAL A 129 -3.55 -5.74 11.04
C VAL A 129 -2.53 -5.71 12.18
N GLY A 130 -1.25 -5.61 11.83
CA GLY A 130 -0.15 -5.28 12.74
C GLY A 130 0.33 -3.84 12.51
N LEU A 131 0.74 -3.14 13.57
CA LEU A 131 1.09 -1.72 13.51
C LEU A 131 2.51 -1.50 14.05
N LEU A 132 3.36 -0.80 13.29
CA LEU A 132 4.72 -0.47 13.71
C LEU A 132 5.03 1.01 13.49
N ALA A 133 5.41 1.69 14.57
CA ALA A 133 5.96 3.04 14.52
C ALA A 133 7.48 2.98 14.32
N ASP A 134 7.91 2.65 13.11
CA ASP A 134 9.31 2.45 12.75
C ASP A 134 9.60 2.90 11.30
N ARG A 135 10.87 2.87 10.92
CA ARG A 135 11.34 3.18 9.57
C ARG A 135 11.64 1.90 8.79
N ALA A 136 11.36 1.92 7.49
CA ALA A 136 11.67 0.79 6.60
C ALA A 136 13.16 0.45 6.64
N GLU A 137 14.03 1.46 6.74
CA GLU A 137 15.48 1.28 6.85
C GLU A 137 15.87 0.47 8.09
N HIS A 138 15.16 0.65 9.21
CA HIS A 138 15.44 -0.10 10.43
C HIS A 138 14.87 -1.52 10.36
N LEU A 139 13.60 -1.66 9.95
CA LEU A 139 12.95 -2.97 9.81
C LEU A 139 13.66 -3.87 8.81
N GLY A 140 14.23 -3.30 7.73
CA GLY A 140 15.00 -4.04 6.74
C GLY A 140 16.23 -4.76 7.31
N HIS A 141 16.72 -4.38 8.49
CA HIS A 141 17.82 -5.05 9.21
C HIS A 141 17.36 -5.94 10.36
N GLN A 142 16.08 -5.94 10.71
CA GLN A 142 15.56 -6.79 11.77
C GLN A 142 15.23 -8.17 11.23
N LEU A 143 15.78 -9.23 11.85
CA LEU A 143 15.60 -10.62 11.41
C LEU A 143 14.12 -11.05 11.31
N SER A 144 13.22 -10.47 12.11
CA SER A 144 11.79 -10.77 12.07
C SER A 144 11.04 -10.18 10.86
N HIS A 145 11.64 -9.20 10.18
CA HIS A 145 11.02 -8.43 9.09
C HIS A 145 11.78 -8.52 7.77
N ARG A 146 13.11 -8.65 7.83
CA ARG A 146 13.97 -8.81 6.64
C ARG A 146 13.54 -10.05 5.85
N GLU A 147 13.28 -9.85 4.57
CA GLU A 147 12.88 -10.89 3.61
C GLU A 147 11.73 -11.79 4.07
N ALA A 148 10.77 -11.22 4.81
CA ALA A 148 9.72 -11.97 5.50
C ALA A 148 8.31 -11.72 4.95
N TYR A 149 8.16 -10.91 3.89
CA TYR A 149 6.87 -10.49 3.32
C TYR A 149 6.67 -11.02 1.90
N ASP A 150 5.43 -11.36 1.57
CA ASP A 150 4.99 -11.77 0.24
C ASP A 150 4.75 -10.56 -0.67
N LEU A 151 4.20 -9.50 -0.10
CA LEU A 151 3.79 -8.29 -0.80
C LEU A 151 4.21 -7.05 -0.01
N ALA A 152 4.83 -6.09 -0.69
CA ALA A 152 5.14 -4.78 -0.15
C ALA A 152 4.40 -3.73 -0.98
N VAL A 153 3.62 -2.88 -0.33
CA VAL A 153 2.90 -1.79 -0.98
C VAL A 153 3.44 -0.46 -0.46
N ILE A 154 3.59 0.51 -1.34
CA ILE A 154 4.14 1.81 -0.99
C ILE A 154 3.54 2.91 -1.85
N ARG A 155 2.97 3.91 -1.18
CA ARG A 155 2.33 5.06 -1.81
C ARG A 155 2.80 6.36 -1.17
N ALA A 156 3.16 7.34 -1.99
CA ALA A 156 3.48 8.70 -1.57
C ALA A 156 4.61 8.87 -0.51
N VAL A 157 5.64 8.02 -0.52
CA VAL A 157 6.78 8.10 0.43
C VAL A 157 8.02 8.82 -0.13
N GLY A 158 8.31 8.67 -1.43
CA GLY A 158 9.52 9.25 -2.03
C GLY A 158 9.75 8.90 -3.50
N GLY A 159 10.98 9.14 -3.98
CA GLY A 159 11.43 8.76 -5.32
C GLY A 159 11.36 7.24 -5.55
N VAL A 160 11.28 6.80 -6.81
CA VAL A 160 11.02 5.38 -7.12
C VAL A 160 12.15 4.48 -6.61
N ASN A 161 13.40 4.92 -6.76
CA ASN A 161 14.58 4.17 -6.30
C ASN A 161 14.62 4.08 -4.76
N THR A 162 14.25 5.17 -4.08
CA THR A 162 14.09 5.18 -2.62
C THR A 162 13.03 4.17 -2.17
N CYS A 163 11.87 4.15 -2.85
CA CYS A 163 10.81 3.20 -2.55
C CYS A 163 11.25 1.74 -2.78
N ALA A 164 12.01 1.47 -3.85
CA ALA A 164 12.55 0.14 -4.12
C ALA A 164 13.54 -0.31 -3.03
N GLU A 165 14.41 0.60 -2.56
CA GLU A 165 15.35 0.32 -1.46
C GLU A 165 14.65 0.09 -0.12
N TYR A 166 13.48 0.71 0.11
CA TYR A 166 12.66 0.41 1.28
C TYR A 166 11.95 -0.94 1.18
N ALA A 167 11.41 -1.28 0.02
CA ALA A 167 10.55 -2.46 -0.14
C ALA A 167 11.34 -3.77 -0.29
N LEU A 168 12.37 -3.81 -1.14
CA LEU A 168 13.04 -5.05 -1.50
C LEU A 168 13.71 -5.80 -0.35
N PRO A 169 14.39 -5.15 0.63
CA PRO A 169 14.95 -5.85 1.78
C PRO A 169 13.91 -6.55 2.67
N LEU A 170 12.64 -6.13 2.61
CA LEU A 170 11.54 -6.73 3.39
C LEU A 170 10.88 -7.90 2.66
N LEU A 171 11.05 -8.01 1.35
CA LEU A 171 10.42 -9.06 0.55
C LEU A 171 11.22 -10.36 0.53
N LYS A 172 10.52 -11.48 0.74
CA LYS A 172 11.08 -12.81 0.52
C LYS A 172 11.35 -13.04 -0.96
N ARG A 173 12.22 -13.98 -1.32
CA ARG A 173 12.40 -14.38 -2.72
C ARG A 173 11.07 -14.88 -3.31
N GLY A 174 10.71 -14.36 -4.48
CA GLY A 174 9.41 -14.58 -5.12
C GLY A 174 8.30 -13.61 -4.67
N GLY A 175 8.55 -12.79 -3.65
CA GLY A 175 7.65 -11.72 -3.24
C GLY A 175 7.65 -10.55 -4.21
N GLN A 176 6.65 -9.67 -4.09
CA GLN A 176 6.42 -8.56 -5.01
C GLN A 176 6.30 -7.22 -4.28
N ALA A 177 6.87 -6.16 -4.85
CA ALA A 177 6.55 -4.79 -4.47
C ALA A 177 5.59 -4.17 -5.49
N ILE A 178 4.67 -3.34 -5.00
CA ILE A 178 3.78 -2.51 -5.81
C ILE A 178 3.99 -1.06 -5.39
N LEU A 179 4.61 -0.28 -6.29
CA LEU A 179 4.80 1.15 -6.06
C LEU A 179 3.67 1.92 -6.74
N TYR A 180 2.91 2.69 -5.98
CA TYR A 180 1.79 3.50 -6.48
C TYR A 180 2.33 4.88 -6.90
N ARG A 181 2.22 5.23 -8.18
CA ARG A 181 2.73 6.48 -8.77
C ARG A 181 1.62 7.24 -9.49
N GLY A 182 1.67 8.57 -9.45
CA GLY A 182 0.78 9.41 -10.27
C GLY A 182 1.31 9.50 -11.70
N GLN A 183 2.51 10.04 -11.86
CA GLN A 183 3.23 10.11 -13.13
C GLN A 183 4.31 9.01 -13.16
N TRP A 184 4.51 8.46 -14.36
CA TRP A 184 5.57 7.51 -14.67
C TRP A 184 6.15 7.87 -16.03
N THR A 185 7.47 8.01 -16.09
CA THR A 185 8.19 8.39 -17.30
C THR A 185 9.18 7.30 -17.71
N PRO A 186 9.64 7.30 -18.98
CA PRO A 186 10.73 6.41 -19.41
C PRO A 186 12.01 6.58 -18.57
N ASP A 187 12.29 7.79 -18.09
CA ASP A 187 13.45 8.07 -17.24
C ASP A 187 13.30 7.45 -15.85
N ASP A 188 12.09 7.48 -15.26
CA ASP A 188 11.79 6.77 -14.02
C ASP A 188 12.02 5.26 -14.17
N GLU A 189 11.59 4.69 -15.30
CA GLU A 189 11.73 3.27 -15.60
C GLU A 189 13.18 2.86 -15.80
N ALA A 190 13.94 3.63 -16.60
CA ALA A 190 15.35 3.39 -16.83
C ALA A 190 16.14 3.50 -15.52
N SER A 191 15.86 4.53 -14.71
CA SER A 191 16.51 4.75 -13.42
C SER A 191 16.23 3.62 -12.43
N LEU A 192 14.96 3.20 -12.33
CA LEU A 192 14.58 2.08 -11.46
C LEU A 192 15.23 0.77 -11.94
N THR A 193 15.12 0.46 -13.23
CA THR A 193 15.63 -0.79 -13.80
C THR A 193 17.13 -0.94 -13.59
N ALA A 194 17.89 0.16 -13.64
CA ALA A 194 19.34 0.16 -13.39
C ALA A 194 19.70 -0.25 -11.96
N ILE A 195 18.90 0.12 -10.96
CA ILE A 195 19.24 -0.12 -9.54
C ILE A 195 18.63 -1.41 -8.97
N LEU A 196 17.59 -1.95 -9.60
CA LEU A 196 16.88 -3.13 -9.11
C LEU A 196 17.76 -4.37 -8.90
N PRO A 197 18.71 -4.73 -9.81
CA PRO A 197 19.59 -5.88 -9.59
C PRO A 197 20.43 -5.76 -8.31
N ARG A 198 20.85 -4.54 -7.92
CA ARG A 198 21.65 -4.29 -6.70
C ARG A 198 20.87 -4.57 -5.42
N LEU A 199 19.54 -4.55 -5.51
CA LEU A 199 18.61 -4.81 -4.42
C LEU A 199 17.98 -6.22 -4.51
N GLY A 200 18.37 -7.03 -5.48
CA GLY A 200 17.81 -8.37 -5.74
C GLY A 200 16.43 -8.35 -6.40
N GLY A 201 16.04 -7.22 -7.01
CA GLY A 201 14.76 -7.04 -7.67
C GLY A 201 14.85 -7.06 -9.19
N LYS A 202 13.69 -7.21 -9.85
CA LYS A 202 13.52 -7.03 -11.30
C LYS A 202 12.18 -6.36 -11.58
N LEU A 203 12.15 -5.42 -12.52
CA LEU A 203 10.90 -4.81 -12.97
C LEU A 203 10.06 -5.88 -13.68
N SER A 204 8.83 -6.07 -13.23
CA SER A 204 7.92 -7.07 -13.77
C SER A 204 6.97 -6.46 -14.78
N THR A 205 6.18 -5.47 -14.35
CA THR A 205 5.24 -4.78 -15.23
C THR A 205 4.95 -3.38 -14.68
N VAL A 206 4.52 -2.48 -15.57
CA VAL A 206 3.96 -1.19 -15.21
C VAL A 206 2.53 -1.13 -15.73
N ARG A 207 1.56 -0.96 -14.83
CA ARG A 207 0.14 -0.90 -15.17
C ARG A 207 -0.37 0.52 -15.02
N ALA A 208 -0.75 1.15 -16.13
CA ALA A 208 -1.37 2.47 -16.14
C ALA A 208 -2.89 2.36 -15.97
N MET A 209 -3.48 3.27 -15.20
CA MET A 209 -4.91 3.32 -14.92
C MET A 209 -5.41 4.77 -14.87
N THR A 210 -6.68 4.94 -15.21
CA THR A 210 -7.38 6.22 -15.10
C THR A 210 -8.31 6.17 -13.90
N THR A 211 -8.28 7.18 -13.06
CA THR A 211 -9.14 7.25 -11.88
C THR A 211 -10.60 7.47 -12.31
N PRO A 212 -11.55 6.77 -11.68
CA PRO A 212 -12.95 6.68 -12.13
C PRO A 212 -13.76 7.98 -12.09
N LEU A 213 -13.45 8.92 -11.18
CA LEU A 213 -14.20 10.16 -11.00
C LEU A 213 -13.47 11.36 -11.60
N SER A 214 -12.20 11.54 -11.24
CA SER A 214 -11.40 12.70 -11.63
C SER A 214 -10.64 12.54 -12.94
N GLY A 215 -10.59 11.33 -13.51
CA GLY A 215 -9.87 11.07 -14.76
C GLY A 215 -8.35 11.22 -14.65
N GLY A 216 -7.80 11.20 -13.43
CA GLY A 216 -6.37 11.31 -13.18
C GLY A 216 -5.63 10.03 -13.60
N VAL A 217 -4.35 10.15 -13.94
CA VAL A 217 -3.53 8.97 -14.27
C VAL A 217 -2.86 8.41 -13.01
N ARG A 218 -2.79 7.08 -12.93
CA ARG A 218 -2.09 6.30 -11.92
C ARG A 218 -1.26 5.21 -12.60
N HIS A 219 -0.18 4.83 -11.95
CA HIS A 219 0.67 3.72 -12.35
C HIS A 219 0.95 2.82 -11.15
N ASN A 220 0.82 1.52 -11.33
CA ASN A 220 1.38 0.52 -10.44
C ASN A 220 2.66 -0.01 -11.07
N VAL A 221 3.76 0.16 -10.35
CA VAL A 221 5.07 -0.36 -10.76
C VAL A 221 5.32 -1.63 -9.97
N ASP A 222 5.19 -2.76 -10.64
CA ASP A 222 5.30 -4.09 -10.05
C ASP A 222 6.75 -4.58 -10.15
N ILE A 223 7.38 -4.87 -9.01
CA ILE A 223 8.77 -5.31 -8.92
C ILE A 223 8.79 -6.69 -8.28
N LEU A 224 9.43 -7.66 -8.91
CA LEU A 224 9.62 -9.01 -8.38
C LEU A 224 10.94 -9.11 -7.62
N LYS A 225 10.92 -9.72 -6.43
CA LYS A 225 12.13 -10.08 -5.68
C LYS A 225 12.68 -11.41 -6.22
N VAL A 226 13.81 -11.38 -6.90
CA VAL A 226 14.38 -12.54 -7.61
C VAL A 226 15.62 -13.13 -6.92
N GLU A 227 16.35 -12.31 -6.17
CA GLU A 227 17.56 -12.68 -5.43
C GLU A 227 17.54 -12.04 -4.04
N PRO A 228 18.26 -12.57 -3.04
CA PRO A 228 18.38 -11.92 -1.74
C PRO A 228 18.94 -10.49 -1.85
N THR A 229 18.45 -9.58 -1.02
CA THR A 229 19.01 -8.22 -0.95
C THR A 229 20.31 -8.25 -0.12
N PRO A 230 21.42 -7.64 -0.59
CA PRO A 230 22.66 -7.56 0.20
C PRO A 230 22.47 -6.89 1.56
N GLU A 231 23.24 -7.30 2.57
CA GLU A 231 23.17 -6.76 3.94
C GLU A 231 23.49 -5.26 4.04
N SER A 232 24.18 -4.69 3.04
CA SER A 232 24.42 -3.25 2.97
C SER A 232 23.15 -2.43 2.72
N TYR A 233 22.04 -3.10 2.38
CA TYR A 233 20.75 -2.49 2.09
C TYR A 233 19.66 -3.00 3.05
N PRO A 234 18.73 -2.13 3.48
CA PRO A 234 18.64 -0.71 3.12
C PRO A 234 19.77 0.10 3.78
N ARG A 235 20.19 1.20 3.16
CA ARG A 235 21.18 2.09 3.78
C ARG A 235 20.61 2.77 5.02
N LEU A 236 21.48 3.40 5.80
CA LEU A 236 21.13 4.07 7.07
C LEU A 236 19.91 5.00 6.93
N PRO A 237 19.09 5.15 7.99
CA PRO A 237 17.88 5.97 7.96
C PRO A 237 18.10 7.36 7.34
N GLY A 238 17.26 7.70 6.35
CA GLY A 238 17.32 8.96 5.61
C GLY A 238 18.31 8.99 4.44
N MET A 239 19.29 8.08 4.35
CA MET A 239 20.20 8.01 3.19
C MET A 239 19.47 7.68 1.89
N PRO A 240 18.52 6.72 1.84
CA PRO A 240 17.80 6.41 0.61
C PRO A 240 17.02 7.60 0.03
N ALA A 241 16.52 8.50 0.89
CA ALA A 241 15.82 9.72 0.47
C ALA A 241 16.78 10.86 0.09
N LYS A 242 17.87 11.05 0.85
CA LYS A 242 18.83 12.15 0.65
C LYS A 242 19.73 11.91 -0.57
N LEU A 243 20.15 10.67 -0.78
CA LEU A 243 21.02 10.24 -1.87
C LEU A 243 20.46 8.94 -2.46
N PRO A 244 19.39 9.03 -3.27
CA PRO A 244 18.81 7.86 -3.92
C PRO A 244 19.85 7.09 -4.74
N LEU A 245 19.66 5.78 -4.87
CA LEU A 245 20.48 4.99 -5.79
C LEU A 245 20.29 5.50 -7.22
N ALA A 246 21.36 5.45 -7.99
CA ALA A 246 21.41 5.66 -9.43
C ALA A 246 22.27 4.57 -10.05
#